data_AF-A0A3L6QF02-F1
#
_entry.id   AF-A0A3L6QF02-F1
#
_cell.length_a   1.000
_cell.length_b   1.000
_cell.length_c   1.000
_cell.angle_alpha   90.00
_cell.angle_beta   90.00
_cell.angle_gamma   90.00
#
_symmetry.space_group_name_H-M   'P 1'
#
loop_
_entity.id
_entity.type
_entity.pdbx_description
1 polymer ?
#
loop_
_entity_poly.entity_id
_entity_poly.type
_entity_poly.pdbx_seq_one_letter_code
_entity_poly.pdbx_strand_id
1 'polypeptide(L)' 'MGKYSDGKDGETGGSYPLVAVCIDKDKNSQNALKYATETLAHKGQTIVLVHVNTKGTSGKHPYRLPAV' A
#
# COMPACT_ATOMS: atom_id res chain seq x y z
N MET A 1 -7.69 -25.54 -8.32
CA MET A 1 -6.98 -24.53 -7.51
C MET A 1 -6.15 -23.70 -8.48
N GLY A 2 -6.63 -22.51 -8.84
CA GLY A 2 -6.06 -21.68 -9.91
C GLY A 2 -4.74 -21.05 -9.48
N LYS A 3 -3.76 -21.08 -10.39
CA LYS A 3 -2.45 -20.46 -10.22
C LYS A 3 -2.59 -18.95 -10.41
N TYR A 4 -2.07 -18.17 -9.48
CA TYR A 4 -1.88 -16.73 -9.68
C TYR A 4 -0.84 -16.55 -10.78
N SER A 5 -1.27 -15.94 -11.88
CA SER A 5 -0.40 -15.56 -12.99
C SER A 5 0.59 -14.51 -12.51
N ASP A 6 1.86 -14.91 -12.49
CA ASP A 6 3.03 -14.08 -12.33
C ASP A 6 3.04 -13.00 -13.44
N GLY A 7 2.68 -11.77 -13.07
CA GLY A 7 2.75 -10.61 -13.96
C GLY A 7 4.21 -10.27 -14.20
N LYS A 8 4.75 -10.74 -15.33
CA LYS A 8 6.11 -10.46 -15.78
C LYS A 8 6.06 -9.59 -17.03
N ASP A 9 6.21 -8.29 -16.83
CA ASP A 9 6.52 -7.35 -17.90
C ASP A 9 7.14 -6.06 -17.33
N GLY A 10 8.48 -6.04 -17.32
CA GLY A 10 9.29 -4.89 -16.92
C GLY A 10 10.79 -5.20 -16.93
N GLU A 11 11.27 -5.95 -17.93
CA GLU A 11 12.71 -6.21 -18.09
C GLU A 11 13.35 -5.07 -18.89
N THR A 12 13.98 -4.11 -18.20
CA THR A 12 15.09 -3.32 -18.75
C THR A 12 15.99 -2.81 -17.61
N GLY A 13 17.13 -3.47 -17.40
CA GLY A 13 18.31 -2.91 -16.71
C GLY A 13 18.21 -2.62 -15.21
N GLY A 14 18.73 -3.52 -14.37
CA GLY A 14 19.14 -3.17 -13.00
C GLY A 14 18.03 -2.71 -12.03
N SER A 15 16.77 -3.04 -12.30
CA SER A 15 15.66 -2.61 -11.44
C SER A 15 15.59 -3.47 -10.19
N TYR A 16 15.94 -2.89 -9.05
CA TYR A 16 15.68 -3.49 -7.73
C TYR A 16 14.15 -3.61 -7.52
N PRO A 17 13.65 -4.66 -6.83
CA PRO A 17 12.21 -4.90 -6.65
C PRO A 17 11.53 -3.75 -5.88
N LEU A 18 10.63 -3.01 -6.54
CA LEU A 18 9.92 -1.89 -5.90
C LEU A 18 9.18 -2.33 -4.63
N VAL A 19 9.39 -1.61 -3.53
CA VAL A 19 8.75 -1.90 -2.23
C VAL A 19 7.66 -0.87 -1.99
N ALA A 20 6.41 -1.31 -1.93
CA ALA A 20 5.28 -0.46 -1.56
C ALA A 20 4.91 -0.67 -0.08
N VAL A 21 4.74 0.41 0.67
CA VAL A 21 4.36 0.36 2.09
C VAL A 21 3.12 1.23 2.32
N CYS A 22 2.04 0.60 2.79
CA CYS A 22 0.83 1.31 3.19
C CYS A 22 1.05 1.98 4.55
N ILE A 23 0.77 3.28 4.61
CA ILE A 23 0.95 4.10 5.81
C ILE A 23 -0.37 4.75 6.24
N ASP A 24 -0.66 4.71 7.53
CA ASP A 24 -1.74 5.44 8.19
C ASP A 24 -1.23 6.02 9.53
N LYS A 25 -2.10 6.62 10.33
CA LYS A 25 -1.77 7.25 11.63
C LYS A 25 -1.48 6.24 12.75
N ASP A 26 -1.56 4.95 12.46
CA ASP A 26 -1.45 3.88 13.45
C ASP A 26 0.01 3.47 13.71
N LYS A 27 0.26 3.00 14.93
CA LYS A 27 1.58 2.48 15.35
C LYS A 27 2.03 1.29 14.50
N ASN A 28 1.10 0.49 13.99
CA ASN A 28 1.41 -0.65 13.14
C ASN A 28 2.01 -0.22 11.79
N SER A 29 1.53 0.89 11.21
CA SER A 29 2.10 1.44 9.96
C SER A 29 3.53 1.94 10.15
N GLN A 30 3.87 2.47 11.33
CA GLN A 30 5.23 2.90 11.66
C GLN A 30 6.18 1.69 11.76
N ASN A 31 5.72 0.60 12.37
CA ASN A 31 6.48 -0.65 12.44
C ASN A 31 6.69 -1.27 11.04
N ALA A 32 5.68 -1.21 10.17
CA ALA A 32 5.80 -1.67 8.79
C ALA A 32 6.84 -0.88 8.00
N LEU A 33 6.87 0.45 8.14
CA LEU A 33 7.88 1.30 7.53
C LEU A 33 9.29 0.96 8.04
N LYS A 34 9.46 0.83 9.37
CA LYS A 34 10.73 0.46 9.97
C LYS A 34 11.23 -0.88 9.43
N TYR A 35 10.37 -1.89 9.40
CA TYR A 35 10.70 -3.21 8.86
C TYR A 35 11.10 -3.13 7.38
N ALA A 36 10.37 -2.36 6.57
CA ALA A 36 10.70 -2.16 5.17
C ALA A 36 12.07 -1.50 4.99
N THR A 37 12.41 -0.49 5.79
CA THR A 37 13.72 0.17 5.72
C THR A 37 14.88 -0.70 6.22
N GLU A 38 14.64 -1.56 7.21
CA GLU A 38 15.69 -2.40 7.81
C GLU A 38 15.91 -3.70 7.05
N THR A 39 14.86 -4.23 6.40
CA THR A 39 14.87 -5.60 5.86
C THR A 39 14.66 -5.66 4.35
N LEU A 40 13.91 -4.72 3.77
CA LEU A 40 13.52 -4.76 2.34
C LEU A 40 14.26 -3.72 1.49
N ALA A 41 14.68 -2.60 2.09
CA ALA A 41 15.33 -1.51 1.39
C ALA A 41 16.80 -1.84 1.12
N HIS A 42 17.14 -2.00 -0.15
CA HIS A 42 18.52 -2.11 -0.60
C HIS A 42 19.06 -0.79 -1.14
N LYS A 43 20.38 -0.64 -1.22
CA LYS A 43 21.01 0.55 -1.79
C LYS A 43 20.55 0.74 -3.24
N GLY A 44 19.99 1.91 -3.54
CA GLY A 44 19.43 2.24 -4.86
C GLY A 44 17.96 1.83 -5.05
N GLN A 45 17.31 1.23 -4.03
CA GLN A 45 15.90 0.88 -4.07
C GLN A 45 15.02 2.08 -3.71
N THR A 46 13.97 2.31 -4.52
CA THR A 46 12.89 3.24 -4.18
C THR A 46 11.80 2.54 -3.36
N ILE A 47 11.39 3.16 -2.26
CA ILE A 47 10.21 2.77 -1.47
C ILE A 47 9.05 3.69 -1.82
N VAL A 48 7.91 3.11 -2.19
CA VAL A 48 6.67 3.85 -2.48
C VAL A 48 5.79 3.83 -1.23
N LEU A 49 5.54 5.00 -0.66
CA LEU A 49 4.65 5.16 0.50
C LEU A 49 3.23 5.49 0.02
N VAL A 50 2.25 4.69 0.44
CA VAL A 50 0.85 4.86 0.06
C VAL A 50 0.03 5.20 1.29
N HIS A 51 -0.48 6.44 1.35
CA HIS A 51 -1.45 6.86 2.36
C HIS A 51 -2.83 7.02 1.73
N VAL A 52 -3.83 6.30 2.27
CA VAL A 52 -5.22 6.45 1.82
C VAL A 52 -5.92 7.50 2.68
N ASN A 53 -6.31 8.61 2.07
CA ASN A 53 -7.11 9.62 2.75
C ASN A 53 -8.60 9.21 2.73
N THR A 54 -9.10 8.75 3.86
CA THR A 54 -10.49 8.29 4.02
C THR A 54 -11.51 9.42 4.21
N LYS A 55 -11.10 10.70 4.13
CA LYS A 55 -12.01 11.86 4.13
C LYS A 55 -12.92 11.82 2.90
N GLY A 56 -14.02 11.06 2.97
CA GLY A 56 -15.01 10.99 1.90
C GLY A 56 -15.87 9.72 1.80
N THR A 57 -15.63 8.67 2.61
CA THR A 57 -16.40 7.42 2.48
C THR A 57 -17.52 7.24 3.51
N SER A 58 -17.87 8.27 4.28
CA SER A 58 -19.25 8.40 4.77
C SER A 58 -20.12 8.86 3.60
N GLY A 59 -20.29 7.98 2.61
CA GLY A 59 -21.31 8.16 1.60
C GLY A 59 -22.60 8.50 2.34
N LYS A 60 -23.10 9.72 2.15
CA LYS A 60 -24.50 10.03 2.45
C LYS A 60 -25.29 9.11 1.54
N HIS A 61 -25.55 7.91 2.03
CA HIS A 61 -26.33 6.92 1.33
C HIS A 61 -27.67 7.58 1.01
N PRO A 62 -28.06 7.71 -0.28
CA PRO A 62 -29.26 8.47 -0.66
C PRO A 62 -30.55 7.90 -0.04
N TYR A 63 -30.46 6.74 0.60
CA TYR A 63 -31.57 6.00 1.20
C TYR A 63 -31.41 5.82 2.73
N ARG A 64 -30.52 6.58 3.40
CA ARG A 64 -30.51 6.62 4.88
C ARG A 64 -31.71 7.43 5.37
N LEU A 65 -32.82 6.75 5.62
CA LEU A 65 -33.97 7.33 6.31
C LEU A 65 -33.55 7.83 7.70
N PRO A 66 -34.10 8.95 8.20
CA PRO A 66 -33.89 9.37 9.57
C PRO A 66 -34.42 8.29 10.51
N ALA A 67 -33.60 7.91 11.49
CA ALA A 67 -34.04 7.03 12.56
C ALA A 67 -35.14 7.75 13.34
N VAL A 68 -36.30 7.10 13.45
CA VAL A 68 -37.42 7.49 14.32
C VAL A 68 -37.06 7.31 15.79
#